data_AF-A0A8K0PVE9-F1
#
_entry.id   AF-A0A8K0PVE9-F1
#
_cell.length_a   1.000
_cell.length_b   1.000
_cell.length_c   1.000
_cell.angle_alpha   90.00
_cell.angle_beta   90.00
_cell.angle_gamma   90.00
#
_symmetry.space_group_name_H-M   'P 1'
#
loop_
_entity.id
_entity.type
_entity.pdbx_description
1 polymer ?
#
loop_
_entity_poly.entity_id
_entity_poly.type
_entity_poly.pdbx_seq_one_letter_code
_entity_poly.pdbx_strand_id
1 'polypeptide(L)'
;MSFTSIPILDLALARDPATKPEFLSDLRHALIEVGFLYLKNVGISDEFFKRVIDEGKGFFDIPTEEKLKIEMKNAPSFLGYSRLSAEVTAGAIDHREQIDISTEHPVPGPEAPRYHNLLAPNQWPSADVLPNFRPVFTEYIKRMGDISISFTSLIAEAIELPSDAFNKYFDADQQHKLKIVKYPDVGVLGAEGKGGNQGVGPHKDSMLTSYLLQASHHTGLQVQNVRGEWIDCPPIDGTLVVAIGQGLEALTQGVCTSTTHRVLSPTAGAGPRFSIPFFQGVSGDTGFDDLEKVGVGLVPEHVREQRRKALERAGGRLDDVEFTFRRGRAAKTLGEATFRNRVKSHPDVGERWYPDLLQSVREEEAALAGKTGVVEVPVVAAKAVEAH
;
A
#
# COMPACT_ATOMS: atom_id res chain seq x y z
N MET A 1 3.66 13.27 24.73
CA MET A 1 4.05 14.01 23.51
C MET A 1 3.90 13.07 22.32
N SER A 2 3.40 13.54 21.18
CA SER A 2 3.32 12.76 19.94
C SER A 2 4.53 13.02 19.05
N PHE A 3 4.78 12.15 18.06
CA PHE A 3 5.88 12.33 17.11
C PHE A 3 5.68 13.59 16.26
N THR A 4 6.79 14.25 15.93
CA THR A 4 6.86 15.46 15.10
C THR A 4 7.79 15.30 13.90
N SER A 5 8.41 14.13 13.75
CA SER A 5 9.29 13.76 12.64
C SER A 5 9.24 12.26 12.42
N ILE A 6 9.57 11.82 11.20
CA ILE A 6 9.66 10.40 10.85
C ILE A 6 11.10 9.92 11.11
N PRO A 7 11.31 8.83 11.89
CA PRO A 7 12.64 8.33 12.21
C PRO A 7 13.35 7.78 10.97
N ILE A 8 14.69 7.88 10.94
CA ILE A 8 15.53 7.36 9.86
C ILE A 8 16.39 6.24 10.43
N LEU A 9 16.23 5.03 9.90
CA LEU A 9 16.96 3.84 10.33
C LEU A 9 17.96 3.38 9.26
N ASP A 10 19.12 2.95 9.72
CA ASP A 10 20.18 2.40 8.89
C ASP A 10 20.17 0.88 8.93
N LEU A 11 19.72 0.22 7.85
CA LEU A 11 19.64 -1.24 7.81
C LEU A 11 21.02 -1.91 7.92
N ALA A 12 22.11 -1.21 7.60
CA ALA A 12 23.45 -1.76 7.73
C ALA A 12 23.79 -2.12 9.19
N LEU A 13 23.23 -1.39 10.17
CA LEU A 13 23.44 -1.66 11.61
C LEU A 13 22.85 -3.00 12.04
N ALA A 14 21.84 -3.52 11.34
CA ALA A 14 21.27 -4.82 11.65
C ALA A 14 22.17 -6.00 11.24
N ARG A 15 23.22 -5.75 10.43
CA ARG A 15 24.13 -6.77 9.89
C ARG A 15 25.32 -7.08 10.80
N ASP A 16 25.63 -6.20 11.74
CA ASP A 16 26.69 -6.40 12.73
C ASP A 16 26.07 -6.70 14.12
N PRO A 17 26.40 -7.84 14.75
CA PRO A 17 25.94 -8.16 16.09
C PRO A 17 26.19 -7.08 17.15
N ALA A 18 27.23 -6.26 17.00
CA ALA A 18 27.54 -5.18 17.93
C ALA A 18 26.56 -4.00 17.83
N THR A 19 26.05 -3.70 16.64
CA THR A 19 25.13 -2.58 16.38
C THR A 19 23.67 -2.99 16.26
N LYS A 20 23.39 -4.28 16.02
CA LYS A 20 22.03 -4.80 15.88
C LYS A 20 21.13 -4.48 17.08
N PRO A 21 21.58 -4.56 18.36
CA PRO A 21 20.72 -4.21 19.49
C PRO A 21 20.22 -2.76 19.47
N GLU A 22 21.05 -1.81 19.05
CA GLU A 22 20.66 -0.40 18.91
C GLU A 22 19.62 -0.25 17.79
N PHE A 23 19.88 -0.85 16.62
CA PHE A 23 18.92 -0.86 15.51
C PHE A 23 17.56 -1.44 15.92
N LEU A 24 17.53 -2.55 16.65
CA LEU A 24 16.28 -3.17 17.13
C LEU A 24 15.55 -2.27 18.13
N SER A 25 16.28 -1.49 18.95
CA SER A 25 15.69 -0.53 19.87
C SER A 25 15.03 0.63 19.12
N ASP A 26 15.71 1.21 18.14
CA ASP A 26 15.18 2.28 17.29
C ASP A 26 13.99 1.79 16.46
N LEU A 27 14.07 0.56 15.93
CA LEU A 27 12.98 -0.06 15.18
C LEU A 27 11.76 -0.26 16.07
N ARG A 28 11.96 -0.73 17.32
CA ARG A 28 10.85 -0.86 18.28
C ARG A 28 10.19 0.48 18.56
N HIS A 29 10.96 1.56 18.73
CA HIS A 29 10.39 2.89 18.91
C HIS A 29 9.55 3.32 17.69
N ALA A 30 10.08 3.15 16.48
CA ALA A 30 9.35 3.45 15.25
C ALA A 30 8.05 2.63 15.14
N LEU A 31 8.08 1.32 15.43
CA LEU A 31 6.92 0.43 15.40
C LEU A 31 5.85 0.80 16.42
N ILE A 32 6.25 1.17 17.64
CA ILE A 32 5.33 1.42 18.76
C ILE A 32 4.77 2.84 18.74
N GLU A 33 5.56 3.85 18.38
CA GLU A 33 5.18 5.26 18.57
C GLU A 33 4.82 5.98 17.26
N VAL A 34 5.31 5.50 16.12
CA VAL A 34 5.21 6.24 14.85
C VAL A 34 4.43 5.48 13.78
N GLY A 35 4.73 4.20 13.54
CA GLY A 35 4.15 3.39 12.46
C GLY A 35 4.68 3.74 11.06
N PHE A 36 5.69 4.61 11.00
CA PHE A 36 6.39 5.06 9.80
C PHE A 36 7.87 5.23 10.11
N LEU A 37 8.73 4.96 9.12
CA LEU A 37 10.17 5.25 9.17
C LEU A 37 10.73 5.46 7.77
N TYR A 38 11.90 6.11 7.66
CA TYR A 38 12.79 5.95 6.51
C TYR A 38 13.76 4.81 6.79
N LEU A 39 14.06 4.02 5.76
CA LEU A 39 15.04 2.95 5.80
C LEU A 39 16.08 3.19 4.71
N LYS A 40 17.35 3.37 5.11
CA LYS A 40 18.49 3.52 4.19
C LYS A 40 19.36 2.26 4.17
N ASN A 41 20.29 2.21 3.21
CA ASN A 41 21.25 1.12 3.05
C ASN A 41 20.59 -0.27 2.85
N VAL A 42 19.47 -0.30 2.14
CA VAL A 42 18.64 -1.50 1.92
C VAL A 42 19.27 -2.55 1.00
N GLY A 43 20.47 -2.31 0.47
CA GLY A 43 21.15 -3.22 -0.45
C GLY A 43 20.76 -3.03 -1.93
N ILE A 44 20.07 -1.93 -2.23
CA ILE A 44 19.83 -1.45 -3.61
C ILE A 44 20.79 -0.28 -3.86
N SER A 45 21.53 -0.32 -4.98
CA SER A 45 22.44 0.76 -5.34
C SER A 45 21.68 1.97 -5.86
N ASP A 46 22.24 3.17 -5.66
CA ASP A 46 21.68 4.42 -6.18
C ASP A 46 21.48 4.38 -7.70
N GLU A 47 22.40 3.72 -8.42
CA GLU A 47 22.28 3.50 -9.86
C GLU A 47 21.04 2.68 -10.23
N PHE A 48 20.72 1.62 -9.46
CA PHE A 48 19.52 0.82 -9.72
C PHE A 48 18.26 1.57 -9.32
N PHE A 49 18.26 2.30 -8.20
CA PHE A 49 17.13 3.18 -7.86
C PHE A 49 16.90 4.22 -8.97
N LYS A 50 17.96 4.81 -9.51
CA LYS A 50 17.85 5.74 -10.64
C LYS A 50 17.18 5.09 -11.85
N ARG A 51 17.60 3.87 -12.23
CA ARG A 51 16.97 3.12 -13.33
C ARG A 51 15.48 2.87 -13.08
N VAL A 52 15.10 2.45 -11.87
CA VAL A 52 13.69 2.24 -11.48
C VAL A 52 12.89 3.54 -11.59
N ILE A 53 13.46 4.66 -11.16
CA ILE A 53 12.84 5.98 -11.25
C ILE A 53 12.69 6.44 -12.70
N ASP A 54 13.74 6.29 -13.51
CA ASP A 54 13.75 6.72 -14.91
C ASP A 54 12.71 5.92 -15.73
N GLU A 55 12.69 4.58 -15.61
CA GLU A 55 11.72 3.73 -16.30
C GLU A 55 10.30 3.96 -15.78
N GLY A 56 10.13 4.17 -14.47
CA GLY A 56 8.84 4.48 -13.86
C GLY A 56 8.25 5.81 -14.33
N LYS A 57 9.09 6.83 -14.54
CA LYS A 57 8.68 8.10 -15.16
C LYS A 57 8.40 7.93 -16.64
N GLY A 58 9.31 7.27 -17.36
CA GLY A 58 9.23 7.02 -18.80
C GLY A 58 7.93 6.31 -19.19
N PHE A 59 7.41 5.42 -18.34
CA PHE A 59 6.09 4.82 -18.53
C PHE A 59 4.97 5.82 -18.78
N PHE A 60 4.94 6.95 -18.06
CA PHE A 60 3.86 7.93 -18.21
C PHE A 60 4.01 8.81 -19.46
N ASP A 61 5.19 8.81 -20.06
CA ASP A 61 5.54 9.58 -21.26
C ASP A 61 5.32 8.79 -22.56
N ILE A 62 5.05 7.47 -22.47
CA ILE A 62 4.72 6.66 -23.66
C ILE A 62 3.34 7.06 -24.23
N PRO A 63 3.06 6.75 -25.51
CA PRO A 63 1.77 7.05 -26.13
C PRO A 63 0.59 6.47 -25.34
N THR A 64 -0.49 7.25 -25.23
CA THR A 64 -1.69 6.85 -24.47
C THR A 64 -2.26 5.53 -24.98
N GLU A 65 -2.21 5.29 -26.28
CA GLU A 65 -2.68 4.08 -26.94
C GLU A 65 -1.94 2.83 -26.43
N GLU A 66 -0.63 2.95 -26.16
CA GLU A 66 0.17 1.86 -25.59
C GLU A 66 -0.20 1.60 -24.13
N LYS A 67 -0.45 2.64 -23.33
CA LYS A 67 -0.96 2.50 -21.95
C LYS A 67 -2.34 1.85 -21.92
N LEU A 68 -3.21 2.17 -22.89
CA LEU A 68 -4.57 1.63 -22.97
C LEU A 68 -4.62 0.15 -23.40
N LYS A 69 -3.62 -0.35 -24.13
CA LYS A 69 -3.53 -1.79 -24.43
C LYS A 69 -3.41 -2.64 -23.17
N ILE A 70 -2.79 -2.11 -22.13
CA ILE A 70 -2.58 -2.76 -20.84
C ILE A 70 -3.48 -2.20 -19.73
N GLU A 71 -4.59 -1.58 -20.09
CA GLU A 71 -5.58 -1.08 -19.11
C GLU A 71 -6.04 -2.22 -18.19
N MET A 72 -6.19 -1.93 -16.89
CA MET A 72 -6.44 -2.94 -15.86
C MET A 72 -7.65 -3.83 -16.17
N LYS A 73 -8.72 -3.25 -16.71
CA LYS A 73 -9.95 -3.96 -17.12
C LYS A 73 -9.74 -4.99 -18.24
N ASN A 74 -8.59 -5.01 -18.90
CA ASN A 74 -8.30 -5.99 -19.95
C ASN A 74 -7.94 -7.38 -19.41
N ALA A 75 -7.74 -7.51 -18.09
CA ALA A 75 -7.44 -8.79 -17.44
C ALA A 75 -8.28 -9.00 -16.16
N PRO A 76 -8.54 -10.27 -15.78
CA PRO A 76 -9.23 -10.60 -14.53
C PRO A 76 -8.41 -10.30 -13.25
N SER A 77 -7.12 -10.03 -13.38
CA SER A 77 -6.18 -10.03 -12.25
C SER A 77 -6.08 -8.72 -11.46
N PHE A 78 -6.73 -7.65 -11.92
CA PHE A 78 -6.58 -6.30 -11.37
C PHE A 78 -5.13 -5.76 -11.44
N LEU A 79 -4.37 -6.24 -12.42
CA LEU A 79 -3.05 -5.73 -12.78
C LEU A 79 -3.15 -4.96 -14.10
N GLY A 80 -2.39 -3.89 -14.26
CA GLY A 80 -2.39 -3.05 -15.45
C GLY A 80 -2.57 -1.57 -15.15
N TYR A 81 -2.76 -0.79 -16.21
CA TYR A 81 -2.85 0.66 -16.20
C TYR A 81 -4.24 1.16 -15.76
N SER A 82 -4.26 2.15 -14.87
CA SER A 82 -5.44 2.90 -14.46
C SER A 82 -5.31 4.36 -14.87
N ARG A 83 -6.37 4.88 -15.50
CA ARG A 83 -6.44 6.27 -15.97
C ARG A 83 -6.41 7.25 -14.81
N LEU A 84 -6.06 8.50 -15.13
CA LEU A 84 -6.09 9.61 -14.17
C LEU A 84 -7.48 9.72 -13.50
N SER A 85 -7.48 9.86 -12.17
CA SER A 85 -8.70 10.08 -11.37
C SER A 85 -9.72 8.93 -11.40
N ALA A 86 -9.25 7.71 -11.67
CA ALA A 86 -10.10 6.51 -11.69
C ALA A 86 -10.45 5.95 -10.29
N GLU A 87 -9.73 6.34 -9.24
CA GLU A 87 -9.91 5.80 -7.88
C GLU A 87 -10.48 6.84 -6.91
N VAL A 88 -11.14 6.36 -5.85
CA VAL A 88 -11.79 7.17 -4.81
C VAL A 88 -11.34 6.69 -3.44
N THR A 89 -10.84 7.59 -2.61
CA THR A 89 -10.46 7.33 -1.20
C THR A 89 -11.15 8.33 -0.29
N ALA A 90 -11.69 7.85 0.84
CA ALA A 90 -12.41 8.66 1.82
C ALA A 90 -13.56 9.53 1.21
N GLY A 91 -14.22 9.03 0.15
CA GLY A 91 -15.32 9.71 -0.51
C GLY A 91 -14.91 10.83 -1.50
N ALA A 92 -13.62 11.02 -1.73
CA ALA A 92 -13.09 11.98 -2.70
C ALA A 92 -12.22 11.31 -3.76
N ILE A 93 -12.14 11.92 -4.94
CA ILE A 93 -11.35 11.42 -6.08
C ILE A 93 -9.86 11.50 -5.75
N ASP A 94 -9.13 10.43 -6.05
CA ASP A 94 -7.68 10.39 -5.98
C ASP A 94 -7.09 10.87 -7.31
N HIS A 95 -6.49 12.06 -7.33
CA HIS A 95 -5.90 12.63 -8.54
C HIS A 95 -4.54 11.99 -8.85
N ARG A 96 -4.59 10.75 -9.35
CA ARG A 96 -3.43 9.97 -9.78
C ARG A 96 -3.70 9.17 -11.04
N GLU A 97 -2.65 8.98 -11.82
CA GLU A 97 -2.52 8.00 -12.91
C GLU A 97 -1.55 6.91 -12.43
N GLN A 98 -1.81 5.63 -12.72
CA GLN A 98 -0.94 4.55 -12.20
C GLN A 98 -0.92 3.29 -13.07
N ILE A 99 0.04 2.42 -12.78
CA ILE A 99 0.06 1.02 -13.22
C ILE A 99 0.29 0.11 -12.00
N ASP A 100 -0.53 -0.93 -11.86
CA ASP A 100 -0.40 -1.99 -10.86
C ASP A 100 0.30 -3.20 -11.49
N ILE A 101 1.41 -3.63 -10.89
CA ILE A 101 2.13 -4.86 -11.24
C ILE A 101 2.40 -5.69 -9.98
N SER A 102 2.80 -6.95 -10.14
CA SER A 102 3.07 -7.86 -9.03
C SER A 102 4.17 -8.87 -9.33
N THR A 103 4.55 -9.68 -8.34
CA THR A 103 5.26 -10.94 -8.60
C THR A 103 4.44 -11.76 -9.61
N GLU A 104 5.03 -12.05 -10.78
CA GLU A 104 4.34 -12.81 -11.83
C GLU A 104 4.05 -14.24 -11.35
N HIS A 105 2.81 -14.67 -11.54
CA HIS A 105 2.36 -16.03 -11.30
C HIS A 105 1.73 -16.59 -12.58
N PRO A 106 1.69 -17.92 -12.78
CA PRO A 106 0.90 -18.50 -13.84
C PRO A 106 -0.59 -18.18 -13.66
N VAL A 107 -1.34 -18.22 -14.76
CA VAL A 107 -2.80 -18.13 -14.70
C VAL A 107 -3.33 -19.34 -13.90
N PRO A 108 -4.23 -19.15 -12.92
CA PRO A 108 -4.77 -20.25 -12.13
C PRO A 108 -5.56 -21.25 -12.98
N GLY A 109 -5.58 -22.51 -12.55
CA GLY A 109 -6.41 -23.54 -13.16
C GLY A 109 -7.90 -23.33 -12.90
N PRO A 110 -8.79 -24.00 -13.68
CA PRO A 110 -10.24 -23.81 -13.58
C PRO A 110 -10.84 -24.20 -12.21
N GLU A 111 -10.17 -25.10 -11.48
CA GLU A 111 -10.60 -25.56 -10.15
C GLU A 111 -10.00 -24.72 -9.00
N ALA A 112 -9.16 -23.74 -9.31
CA ALA A 112 -8.56 -22.89 -8.28
C ALA A 112 -9.62 -22.01 -7.59
N PRO A 113 -9.47 -21.71 -6.29
CA PRO A 113 -10.30 -20.74 -5.63
C PRO A 113 -10.37 -19.42 -6.41
N ARG A 114 -11.55 -18.82 -6.51
CA ARG A 114 -11.77 -17.67 -7.41
C ARG A 114 -10.84 -16.47 -7.12
N TYR A 115 -10.44 -16.28 -5.86
CA TYR A 115 -9.50 -15.21 -5.49
C TYR A 115 -8.06 -15.45 -6.00
N HIS A 116 -7.72 -16.68 -6.40
CA HIS A 116 -6.44 -16.96 -7.08
C HIS A 116 -6.33 -16.23 -8.40
N ASN A 117 -7.42 -15.72 -9.00
CA ASN A 117 -7.33 -14.85 -10.17
C ASN A 117 -6.52 -13.55 -9.93
N LEU A 118 -6.26 -13.18 -8.67
CA LEU A 118 -5.30 -12.12 -8.32
C LEU A 118 -3.84 -12.50 -8.65
N LEU A 119 -3.54 -13.80 -8.75
CA LEU A 119 -2.28 -14.37 -9.21
C LEU A 119 -2.33 -14.48 -10.73
N ALA A 120 -1.47 -13.74 -11.42
CA ALA A 120 -1.41 -13.74 -12.88
C ALA A 120 -0.09 -13.15 -13.39
N PRO A 121 0.21 -13.30 -14.69
CA PRO A 121 1.24 -12.51 -15.35
C PRO A 121 0.86 -11.01 -15.35
N ASN A 122 1.86 -10.14 -15.41
CA ASN A 122 1.62 -8.70 -15.54
C ASN A 122 1.24 -8.32 -16.98
N GLN A 123 0.49 -7.23 -17.13
CA GLN A 123 0.29 -6.57 -18.41
C GLN A 123 1.42 -5.54 -18.64
N TRP A 124 2.46 -5.93 -19.39
CA TRP A 124 3.64 -5.10 -19.64
C TRP A 124 3.46 -4.16 -20.85
N PRO A 125 4.00 -2.92 -20.81
CA PRO A 125 4.09 -2.11 -22.02
C PRO A 125 4.96 -2.81 -23.08
N SER A 126 4.74 -2.48 -24.36
CA SER A 126 5.53 -3.07 -25.45
C SER A 126 7.02 -2.78 -25.27
N ALA A 127 7.85 -3.80 -25.48
CA ALA A 127 9.31 -3.66 -25.48
C ALA A 127 9.82 -2.75 -26.62
N ASP A 128 9.02 -2.55 -27.68
CA ASP A 128 9.36 -1.62 -28.77
C ASP A 128 9.30 -0.16 -28.31
N VAL A 129 8.55 0.12 -27.24
CA VAL A 129 8.29 1.47 -26.73
C VAL A 129 9.07 1.73 -25.44
N LEU A 130 9.13 0.73 -24.56
CA LEU A 130 9.83 0.83 -23.28
C LEU A 130 10.57 -0.48 -22.95
N PRO A 131 11.68 -0.77 -23.66
CA PRO A 131 12.34 -2.08 -23.64
C PRO A 131 12.85 -2.53 -22.26
N ASN A 132 13.25 -1.57 -21.43
CA ASN A 132 13.88 -1.85 -20.13
C ASN A 132 12.87 -1.92 -18.97
N PHE A 133 11.62 -1.50 -19.18
CA PHE A 133 10.64 -1.41 -18.10
C PHE A 133 10.40 -2.76 -17.42
N ARG A 134 10.07 -3.79 -18.21
CA ARG A 134 9.83 -5.14 -17.69
C ARG A 134 11.05 -5.67 -16.93
N PRO A 135 12.27 -5.78 -17.51
CA PRO A 135 13.40 -6.35 -16.78
C PRO A 135 13.76 -5.56 -15.51
N VAL A 136 13.69 -4.22 -15.54
CA VAL A 136 13.97 -3.37 -14.36
C VAL A 136 12.94 -3.61 -13.25
N PHE A 137 11.65 -3.59 -13.56
CA PHE A 137 10.63 -3.78 -12.54
C PHE A 137 10.50 -5.23 -12.04
N THR A 138 10.75 -6.23 -12.89
CA THR A 138 10.88 -7.63 -12.44
C THR A 138 12.02 -7.77 -11.43
N GLU A 139 13.19 -7.19 -11.71
CA GLU A 139 14.33 -7.21 -10.79
C GLU A 139 14.03 -6.42 -9.51
N TYR A 140 13.38 -5.25 -9.61
CA TYR A 140 13.04 -4.43 -8.45
C TYR A 140 12.03 -5.11 -7.53
N ILE A 141 10.97 -5.71 -8.06
CA ILE A 141 9.99 -6.46 -7.27
C ILE A 141 10.67 -7.62 -6.53
N LYS A 142 11.57 -8.36 -7.21
CA LYS A 142 12.32 -9.44 -6.57
C LYS A 142 13.15 -8.93 -5.39
N ARG A 143 13.98 -7.90 -5.62
CA ARG A 143 14.83 -7.32 -4.57
C ARG A 143 14.00 -6.79 -3.40
N MET A 144 12.88 -6.15 -3.68
CA MET A 144 11.96 -5.65 -2.65
C MET A 144 11.26 -6.77 -1.88
N GLY A 145 10.92 -7.88 -2.53
CA GLY A 145 10.43 -9.10 -1.87
C GLY A 145 11.44 -9.60 -0.85
N ASP A 146 12.68 -9.84 -1.28
CA ASP A 146 13.78 -10.29 -0.42
C ASP A 146 14.02 -9.34 0.77
N ILE A 147 14.04 -8.02 0.53
CA ILE A 147 14.17 -6.99 1.58
C ILE A 147 12.99 -7.04 2.55
N SER A 148 11.76 -7.14 2.04
CA SER A 148 10.56 -7.09 2.87
C SER A 148 10.49 -8.25 3.85
N ILE A 149 10.80 -9.47 3.39
CA ILE A 149 10.82 -10.67 4.24
C ILE A 149 11.92 -10.56 5.29
N SER A 150 13.13 -10.15 4.89
CA SER A 150 14.23 -9.94 5.85
C SER A 150 13.91 -8.88 6.89
N PHE A 151 13.25 -7.78 6.50
CA PHE A 151 12.85 -6.73 7.43
C PHE A 151 11.74 -7.18 8.37
N THR A 152 10.81 -8.03 7.92
CA THR A 152 9.81 -8.65 8.81
C THR A 152 10.43 -9.47 9.93
N SER A 153 11.54 -10.19 9.67
CA SER A 153 12.28 -10.87 10.74
C SER A 153 12.86 -9.90 11.78
N LEU A 154 13.39 -8.76 11.34
CA LEU A 154 13.88 -7.71 12.24
C LEU A 154 12.75 -7.06 13.04
N ILE A 155 11.56 -6.89 12.44
CA ILE A 155 10.37 -6.44 13.17
C ILE A 155 10.05 -7.42 14.30
N ALA A 156 10.05 -8.73 14.02
CA ALA A 156 9.78 -9.75 15.02
C ALA A 156 10.78 -9.69 16.18
N GLU A 157 12.08 -9.63 15.87
CA GLU A 157 13.13 -9.48 16.88
C GLU A 157 12.99 -8.16 17.67
N ALA A 158 12.64 -7.06 17.01
CA ALA A 158 12.48 -5.75 17.65
C ALA A 158 11.36 -5.77 18.69
N ILE A 159 10.30 -6.55 18.48
CA ILE A 159 9.23 -6.77 19.47
C ILE A 159 9.44 -8.04 20.32
N GLU A 160 10.66 -8.58 20.32
CA GLU A 160 11.11 -9.73 21.12
C GLU A 160 10.34 -11.03 20.86
N LEU A 161 9.88 -11.21 19.62
CA LEU A 161 9.41 -12.49 19.10
C LEU A 161 10.56 -13.23 18.38
N PRO A 162 10.43 -14.55 18.19
CA PRO A 162 11.30 -15.29 17.27
C PRO A 162 11.35 -14.64 15.88
N SER A 163 12.53 -14.61 15.25
CA SER A 163 12.72 -13.96 13.94
C SER A 163 11.86 -14.54 12.81
N ASP A 164 11.34 -15.76 13.00
CA ASP A 164 10.50 -16.50 12.06
C ASP A 164 9.00 -16.45 12.41
N ALA A 165 8.60 -15.65 13.42
CA ALA A 165 7.22 -15.64 13.94
C ALA A 165 6.16 -15.32 12.86
N PHE A 166 6.53 -14.61 11.80
CA PHE A 166 5.65 -14.25 10.69
C PHE A 166 5.71 -15.22 9.50
N ASN A 167 6.65 -16.17 9.45
CA ASN A 167 6.94 -16.96 8.24
C ASN A 167 5.73 -17.73 7.72
N LYS A 168 4.83 -18.18 8.61
CA LYS A 168 3.60 -18.90 8.25
C LYS A 168 2.60 -18.07 7.43
N TYR A 169 2.76 -16.75 7.38
CA TYR A 169 1.90 -15.85 6.62
C TYR A 169 2.44 -15.53 5.22
N PHE A 170 3.54 -16.18 4.81
CA PHE A 170 4.13 -16.00 3.50
C PHE A 170 4.19 -17.32 2.75
N ASP A 171 3.72 -17.30 1.51
CA ASP A 171 3.90 -18.43 0.59
C ASP A 171 5.34 -18.48 0.09
N ALA A 172 5.80 -19.65 -0.37
CA ALA A 172 7.16 -19.80 -0.91
C ALA A 172 7.39 -18.93 -2.15
N ASP A 173 6.35 -18.77 -2.98
CA ASP A 173 6.29 -17.92 -4.16
C ASP A 173 5.47 -16.64 -3.91
N GLN A 174 5.47 -16.11 -2.69
CA GLN A 174 4.61 -15.00 -2.26
C GLN A 174 4.44 -13.90 -3.32
N GLN A 175 3.17 -13.63 -3.67
CA GLN A 175 2.85 -12.46 -4.47
C GLN A 175 3.06 -11.20 -3.65
N HIS A 176 3.91 -10.30 -4.14
CA HIS A 176 4.00 -8.92 -3.71
C HIS A 176 3.44 -8.01 -4.80
N LYS A 177 2.92 -6.85 -4.42
CA LYS A 177 2.37 -5.87 -5.38
C LYS A 177 3.24 -4.64 -5.42
N LEU A 178 3.25 -3.98 -6.55
CA LEU A 178 3.93 -2.72 -6.75
C LEU A 178 3.05 -1.82 -7.61
N LYS A 179 2.99 -0.55 -7.26
CA LYS A 179 2.42 0.47 -8.13
C LYS A 179 3.50 1.43 -8.58
N ILE A 180 3.29 2.02 -9.74
CA ILE A 180 4.03 3.20 -10.19
C ILE A 180 2.97 4.27 -10.39
N VAL A 181 3.11 5.40 -9.72
CA VAL A 181 2.05 6.40 -9.56
C VAL A 181 2.56 7.78 -9.95
N LYS A 182 1.78 8.48 -10.77
CA LYS A 182 1.98 9.89 -11.16
C LYS A 182 0.85 10.74 -10.60
N TYR A 183 1.22 11.76 -9.84
CA TYR A 183 0.31 12.79 -9.34
C TYR A 183 0.57 14.07 -10.14
N PRO A 184 -0.37 14.51 -11.00
CA PRO A 184 -0.25 15.80 -11.67
C PRO A 184 -0.32 16.94 -10.64
N ASP A 185 0.27 18.08 -10.97
CA ASP A 185 0.06 19.29 -10.18
C ASP A 185 -1.38 19.82 -10.33
N VAL A 186 -1.81 20.61 -9.35
CA VAL A 186 -3.19 21.14 -9.32
C VAL A 186 -3.52 22.09 -10.48
N GLY A 187 -2.53 22.65 -11.17
CA GLY A 187 -2.74 23.46 -12.37
C GLY A 187 -3.19 22.61 -13.56
N VAL A 188 -2.58 21.44 -13.74
CA VAL A 188 -2.98 20.46 -14.77
C VAL A 188 -4.40 19.92 -14.53
N LEU A 189 -4.81 19.80 -13.28
CA LEU A 189 -6.15 19.34 -12.92
C LEU A 189 -7.26 20.36 -13.24
N GLY A 190 -6.92 21.59 -13.65
CA GLY A 190 -7.88 22.69 -13.79
C GLY A 190 -8.55 23.06 -12.45
N ALA A 191 -7.96 22.58 -11.34
CA ALA A 191 -8.52 22.65 -10.01
C ALA A 191 -8.03 23.91 -9.30
N GLU A 192 -8.35 25.09 -9.85
CA GLU A 192 -8.43 26.29 -9.03
C GLU A 192 -9.67 26.18 -8.13
N GLY A 193 -9.54 25.43 -7.02
CA GLY A 193 -10.34 25.64 -5.82
C GLY A 193 -11.66 24.89 -5.64
N LYS A 194 -12.00 23.84 -6.41
CA LYS A 194 -13.26 23.10 -6.20
C LYS A 194 -13.17 21.60 -5.86
N GLY A 195 -12.04 20.93 -6.15
CA GLY A 195 -11.87 19.48 -5.89
C GLY A 195 -10.89 19.13 -4.76
N GLY A 196 -10.26 20.13 -4.12
CA GLY A 196 -9.13 19.90 -3.21
C GLY A 196 -7.85 19.51 -3.97
N ASN A 197 -6.77 19.32 -3.23
CA ASN A 197 -5.46 18.86 -3.74
C ASN A 197 -5.19 17.39 -3.36
N GLN A 198 -6.24 16.57 -3.27
CA GLN A 198 -6.11 15.17 -2.87
C GLN A 198 -5.43 14.35 -3.98
N GLY A 199 -4.20 13.92 -3.72
CA GLY A 199 -3.55 12.88 -4.51
C GLY A 199 -4.03 11.50 -4.08
N VAL A 200 -4.05 11.25 -2.76
CA VAL A 200 -4.67 10.09 -2.10
C VAL A 200 -5.24 10.54 -0.77
N GLY A 201 -6.50 10.18 -0.48
CA GLY A 201 -7.16 10.52 0.78
C GLY A 201 -6.52 9.88 2.02
N PRO A 202 -6.88 10.32 3.23
CA PRO A 202 -6.47 9.69 4.49
C PRO A 202 -6.83 8.20 4.52
N HIS A 203 -5.84 7.33 4.71
CA HIS A 203 -6.03 5.88 4.77
C HIS A 203 -4.92 5.20 5.57
N LYS A 204 -5.09 3.90 5.77
CA LYS A 204 -4.06 2.98 6.25
C LYS A 204 -3.89 1.85 5.27
N ASP A 205 -2.65 1.39 5.13
CA ASP A 205 -2.38 0.21 4.32
C ASP A 205 -2.93 -1.04 5.00
N SER A 206 -3.57 -1.92 4.22
CA SER A 206 -4.20 -3.12 4.78
C SER A 206 -3.19 -4.23 5.09
N MET A 207 -2.07 -4.32 4.38
CA MET A 207 -1.14 -5.46 4.50
C MET A 207 -0.19 -5.33 5.72
N LEU A 208 0.90 -6.10 5.79
CA LEU A 208 1.85 -6.03 6.91
C LEU A 208 2.72 -4.79 6.85
N THR A 209 3.49 -4.64 5.77
CA THR A 209 4.37 -3.50 5.55
C THR A 209 4.33 -3.05 4.09
N SER A 210 4.46 -1.75 3.89
CA SER A 210 4.60 -1.13 2.57
C SER A 210 5.90 -0.35 2.53
N TYR A 211 6.52 -0.28 1.36
CA TYR A 211 7.81 0.37 1.13
C TYR A 211 7.65 1.32 -0.05
N LEU A 212 7.87 2.60 0.16
CA LEU A 212 7.68 3.62 -0.84
C LEU A 212 9.02 4.23 -1.24
N LEU A 213 9.33 4.12 -2.53
CA LEU A 213 10.34 4.95 -3.17
C LEU A 213 9.70 6.27 -3.62
N GLN A 214 10.13 7.38 -3.04
CA GLN A 214 9.72 8.73 -3.45
C GLN A 214 10.51 9.15 -4.70
N ALA A 215 9.98 8.82 -5.88
CA ALA A 215 10.66 8.95 -7.18
C ALA A 215 10.81 10.40 -7.72
N SER A 216 10.56 11.41 -6.90
CA SER A 216 10.72 12.83 -7.25
C SER A 216 10.94 13.67 -5.98
N HIS A 217 11.49 14.87 -6.12
CA HIS A 217 11.79 15.78 -5.00
C HIS A 217 10.55 16.49 -4.41
N HIS A 218 9.36 16.26 -4.95
CA HIS A 218 8.12 16.85 -4.46
C HIS A 218 7.73 16.32 -3.08
N THR A 219 7.40 17.24 -2.17
CA THR A 219 6.66 16.92 -0.94
C THR A 219 5.22 16.51 -1.29
N GLY A 220 4.51 15.94 -0.32
CA GLY A 220 3.08 15.61 -0.49
C GLY A 220 2.61 14.43 0.34
N LEU A 221 3.49 13.48 0.67
CA LEU A 221 3.18 12.43 1.64
C LEU A 221 3.15 13.04 3.05
N GLN A 222 2.05 12.79 3.77
CA GLN A 222 1.88 13.24 5.15
C GLN A 222 1.39 12.08 6.02
N VAL A 223 1.89 12.02 7.24
CA VAL A 223 1.57 11.00 8.25
C VAL A 223 0.88 11.66 9.42
N GLN A 224 -0.27 11.16 9.83
CA GLN A 224 -1.04 11.76 10.92
C GLN A 224 -0.57 11.23 12.27
N ASN A 225 -0.19 12.11 13.18
CA ASN A 225 0.14 11.72 14.53
C ASN A 225 -1.13 11.53 15.39
N VAL A 226 -0.99 11.02 16.61
CA VAL A 226 -2.13 10.71 17.50
C VAL A 226 -2.93 11.94 17.96
N ARG A 227 -2.39 13.16 17.78
CA ARG A 227 -3.10 14.43 18.03
C ARG A 227 -3.90 14.91 16.83
N GLY A 228 -3.88 14.15 15.73
CA GLY A 228 -4.51 14.52 14.46
C GLY A 228 -3.67 15.45 13.58
N GLU A 229 -2.44 15.78 13.99
CA GLU A 229 -1.55 16.68 13.24
C GLU A 229 -0.90 15.91 12.08
N TRP A 230 -0.87 16.53 10.89
CA TRP A 230 -0.21 15.97 9.70
C TRP A 230 1.27 16.35 9.69
N ILE A 231 2.14 15.33 9.73
CA ILE A 231 3.60 15.45 9.69
C ILE A 231 4.09 15.16 8.28
N ASP A 232 4.86 16.07 7.69
CA ASP A 232 5.42 15.90 6.35
C ASP A 232 6.47 14.79 6.31
N CYS A 233 6.45 14.03 5.22
CA CYS A 233 7.42 12.98 4.90
C CYS A 233 8.18 13.39 3.61
N PRO A 234 9.14 14.33 3.70
CA PRO A 234 9.86 14.83 2.54
C PRO A 234 10.75 13.75 1.88
N PRO A 235 10.92 13.74 0.55
CA PRO A 235 11.82 12.78 -0.10
C PRO A 235 13.26 12.86 0.43
N ILE A 236 13.86 11.71 0.73
CA ILE A 236 15.28 11.59 1.08
C ILE A 236 15.93 10.58 0.14
N ASP A 237 16.94 11.03 -0.61
CA ASP A 237 17.66 10.19 -1.57
C ASP A 237 18.30 8.96 -0.89
N GLY A 238 18.28 7.81 -1.57
CA GLY A 238 18.83 6.56 -1.04
C GLY A 238 17.99 5.89 0.05
N THR A 239 16.77 6.36 0.31
CA THR A 239 15.87 5.80 1.33
C THR A 239 14.57 5.26 0.76
N LEU A 240 13.96 4.33 1.50
CA LEU A 240 12.57 3.93 1.34
C LEU A 240 11.77 4.39 2.55
N VAL A 241 10.57 4.91 2.34
CA VAL A 241 9.61 5.11 3.44
C VAL A 241 8.93 3.79 3.71
N VAL A 242 8.97 3.29 4.95
CA VAL A 242 8.26 2.08 5.37
C VAL A 242 7.03 2.49 6.17
N ALA A 243 5.87 2.02 5.74
CA ALA A 243 4.59 2.18 6.42
C ALA A 243 4.18 0.85 7.06
N ILE A 244 3.75 0.91 8.32
CA ILE A 244 3.20 -0.24 9.01
C ILE A 244 1.69 -0.34 8.72
N GLY A 245 1.27 -1.49 8.21
CA GLY A 245 -0.12 -1.71 7.83
C GLY A 245 -0.95 -2.37 8.93
N GLN A 246 -2.26 -2.36 8.72
CA GLN A 246 -3.26 -2.85 9.66
C GLN A 246 -3.13 -4.35 9.94
N GLY A 247 -2.59 -5.14 9.00
CA GLY A 247 -2.33 -6.56 9.22
C GLY A 247 -1.29 -6.79 10.31
N LEU A 248 -0.22 -6.00 10.34
CA LEU A 248 0.82 -6.11 11.37
C LEU A 248 0.30 -5.60 12.72
N GLU A 249 -0.49 -4.53 12.73
CA GLU A 249 -1.18 -4.05 13.92
C GLU A 249 -2.10 -5.14 14.51
N ALA A 250 -2.86 -5.85 13.66
CA ALA A 250 -3.72 -6.96 14.08
C ALA A 250 -2.92 -8.11 14.70
N LEU A 251 -1.90 -8.60 13.97
CA LEU A 251 -1.10 -9.76 14.36
C LEU A 251 -0.35 -9.55 15.68
N THR A 252 0.05 -8.31 15.94
CA THR A 252 0.78 -7.93 17.15
C THR A 252 -0.15 -7.39 18.25
N GLN A 253 -1.46 -7.55 18.09
CA GLN A 253 -2.49 -7.09 19.05
C GLN A 253 -2.32 -5.62 19.45
N GLY A 254 -2.01 -4.77 18.46
CA GLY A 254 -1.87 -3.33 18.62
C GLY A 254 -0.52 -2.83 19.12
N VAL A 255 0.48 -3.72 19.30
CA VAL A 255 1.85 -3.32 19.67
C VAL A 255 2.48 -2.50 18.55
N CYS A 256 2.48 -3.01 17.32
CA CYS A 256 2.89 -2.25 16.15
C CYS A 256 1.73 -1.34 15.72
N THR A 257 1.99 -0.04 15.57
CA THR A 257 0.96 0.93 15.21
C THR A 257 0.87 1.05 13.68
N SER A 258 -0.34 0.93 13.13
CA SER A 258 -0.58 1.34 11.75
C SER A 258 -1.03 2.80 11.77
N THR A 259 -0.41 3.66 10.98
CA THR A 259 -0.64 5.11 11.07
C THR A 259 -1.31 5.64 9.82
N THR A 260 -2.30 6.49 10.02
CA THR A 260 -3.05 7.13 8.94
C THR A 260 -2.13 8.05 8.16
N HIS A 261 -2.17 7.96 6.84
CA HIS A 261 -1.37 8.79 5.95
C HIS A 261 -2.18 9.23 4.74
N ARG A 262 -1.73 10.28 4.06
CA ARG A 262 -2.36 10.83 2.84
C ARG A 262 -1.32 11.35 1.88
N VAL A 263 -1.73 11.63 0.65
CA VAL A 263 -0.89 12.28 -0.36
C VAL A 263 -1.58 13.52 -0.90
N LEU A 264 -0.87 14.64 -0.91
CA LEU A 264 -1.28 15.87 -1.57
C LEU A 264 -0.66 15.94 -2.97
N SER A 265 -1.45 16.37 -3.96
CA SER A 265 -0.96 16.73 -5.29
C SER A 265 -0.07 17.98 -5.22
N PRO A 266 0.96 18.09 -6.07
CA PRO A 266 1.85 19.25 -6.09
C PRO A 266 1.12 20.56 -6.39
N THR A 267 1.68 21.68 -5.94
CA THR A 267 1.19 23.03 -6.24
C THR A 267 1.27 23.33 -7.74
N ALA A 268 0.38 24.18 -8.26
CA ALA A 268 0.33 24.52 -9.68
C ALA A 268 1.71 24.96 -10.21
N GLY A 269 2.11 24.41 -11.36
CA GLY A 269 3.39 24.72 -12.00
C GLY A 269 4.63 24.03 -11.40
N ALA A 270 4.48 23.25 -10.33
CA ALA A 270 5.59 22.44 -9.79
C ALA A 270 5.93 21.24 -10.68
N GLY A 271 5.00 20.80 -11.52
CA GLY A 271 5.12 19.56 -12.29
C GLY A 271 4.71 18.32 -11.47
N PRO A 272 4.78 17.13 -12.08
CA PRO A 272 4.24 15.92 -11.50
C PRO A 272 5.12 15.31 -10.40
N ARG A 273 4.48 14.79 -9.35
CA ARG A 273 5.10 13.95 -8.33
C ARG A 273 4.99 12.48 -8.70
N PHE A 274 6.06 11.72 -8.48
CA PHE A 274 6.11 10.28 -8.76
C PHE A 274 6.34 9.48 -7.48
N SER A 275 5.72 8.31 -7.41
CA SER A 275 5.82 7.39 -6.27
C SER A 275 5.80 5.95 -6.75
N ILE A 276 6.64 5.11 -6.15
CA ILE A 276 6.72 3.69 -6.48
C ILE A 276 6.55 2.89 -5.17
N PRO A 277 5.30 2.72 -4.68
CA PRO A 277 5.04 1.90 -3.52
C PRO A 277 5.06 0.41 -3.86
N PHE A 278 5.78 -0.35 -3.06
CA PHE A 278 5.79 -1.80 -2.99
C PHE A 278 5.02 -2.25 -1.75
N PHE A 279 4.11 -3.20 -1.91
CA PHE A 279 3.24 -3.74 -0.88
C PHE A 279 3.61 -5.20 -0.65
N GLN A 280 4.09 -5.51 0.56
CA GLN A 280 4.38 -6.88 0.95
C GLN A 280 3.07 -7.66 1.02
N GLY A 281 2.86 -8.61 0.11
CA GLY A 281 1.74 -9.53 0.22
C GLY A 281 1.93 -10.55 1.33
N VAL A 282 0.81 -11.16 1.69
CA VAL A 282 0.69 -12.29 2.61
C VAL A 282 -0.11 -13.37 1.94
N SER A 283 -0.03 -14.60 2.47
CA SER A 283 -0.74 -15.74 1.92
C SER A 283 -2.23 -15.48 1.87
N GLY A 284 -2.81 -15.63 0.68
CA GLY A 284 -4.25 -15.46 0.45
C GLY A 284 -5.08 -16.50 1.20
N ASP A 285 -4.47 -17.61 1.59
CA ASP A 285 -5.12 -18.73 2.27
C ASP A 285 -5.22 -18.50 3.80
N THR A 286 -4.55 -17.45 4.30
CA THR A 286 -4.60 -17.06 5.71
C THR A 286 -6.03 -16.76 6.14
N GLY A 287 -6.53 -17.50 7.14
CA GLY A 287 -7.83 -17.27 7.74
C GLY A 287 -7.85 -16.04 8.66
N PHE A 288 -8.97 -15.31 8.71
CA PHE A 288 -9.11 -14.18 9.65
C PHE A 288 -8.97 -14.60 11.12
N ASP A 289 -9.42 -15.81 11.46
CA ASP A 289 -9.30 -16.35 12.82
C ASP A 289 -7.84 -16.52 13.26
N ASP A 290 -6.92 -16.80 12.34
CA ASP A 290 -5.49 -16.87 12.65
C ASP A 290 -4.91 -15.50 12.95
N LEU A 291 -5.42 -14.44 12.32
CA LEU A 291 -4.96 -13.06 12.59
C LEU A 291 -5.43 -12.57 13.96
N GLU A 292 -6.66 -12.91 14.36
CA GLU A 292 -7.29 -12.39 15.57
C GLU A 292 -6.97 -13.21 16.83
N LYS A 293 -6.92 -14.56 16.72
CA LYS A 293 -6.84 -15.46 17.89
C LYS A 293 -5.45 -16.04 18.09
N VAL A 294 -4.74 -16.34 17.01
CA VAL A 294 -3.45 -17.02 17.05
C VAL A 294 -2.31 -16.00 17.00
N GLY A 295 -2.38 -15.06 16.06
CA GLY A 295 -1.36 -14.04 15.84
C GLY A 295 0.03 -14.64 15.59
N VAL A 296 1.06 -13.87 15.95
CA VAL A 296 2.48 -14.26 15.86
C VAL A 296 3.07 -14.77 17.18
N GLY A 297 2.22 -15.19 18.11
CA GLY A 297 2.60 -15.48 19.48
C GLY A 297 2.39 -14.30 20.42
N LEU A 298 2.76 -14.48 21.69
CA LEU A 298 2.59 -13.46 22.74
C LEU A 298 3.81 -12.54 22.76
N VAL A 299 3.62 -11.29 22.31
CA VAL A 299 4.60 -10.23 22.51
C VAL A 299 4.85 -10.05 24.02
N PRO A 300 6.11 -10.01 24.50
CA PRO A 300 6.39 -9.91 25.93
C PRO A 300 5.71 -8.71 26.61
N GLU A 301 5.28 -8.92 27.86
CA GLU A 301 4.44 -7.93 28.57
C GLU A 301 5.13 -6.58 28.76
N HIS A 302 6.46 -6.54 28.94
CA HIS A 302 7.16 -5.26 29.04
C HIS A 302 7.18 -4.47 27.72
N VAL A 303 7.11 -5.13 26.56
CA VAL A 303 6.98 -4.48 25.25
C VAL A 303 5.55 -3.96 25.07
N ARG A 304 4.54 -4.73 25.47
CA ARG A 304 3.13 -4.28 25.49
C ARG A 304 2.93 -3.09 26.42
N GLU A 305 3.60 -3.10 27.56
CA GLU A 305 3.63 -2.01 28.52
C GLU A 305 4.28 -0.73 27.94
N GLN A 306 5.34 -0.86 27.13
CA GLN A 306 5.92 0.28 26.41
C GLN A 306 4.89 0.92 25.48
N ARG A 307 4.10 0.11 24.76
CA ARG A 307 3.01 0.61 23.91
C ARG A 307 1.92 1.29 24.73
N ARG A 308 1.48 0.70 25.84
CA ARG A 308 0.47 1.32 26.72
C ARG A 308 0.94 2.68 27.21
N LYS A 309 2.18 2.79 27.68
CA LYS A 309 2.78 4.06 28.10
C LYS A 309 2.89 5.06 26.96
N ALA A 310 3.20 4.63 25.73
CA ALA A 310 3.22 5.51 24.57
C ALA A 310 1.85 6.10 24.29
N LEU A 311 0.79 5.28 24.33
CA LEU A 311 -0.60 5.72 24.17
C LEU A 311 -1.06 6.68 25.28
N GLU A 312 -0.67 6.42 26.53
CA GLU A 312 -0.95 7.32 27.66
C GLU A 312 -0.27 8.68 27.49
N ARG A 313 1.01 8.70 27.09
CA ARG A 313 1.75 9.95 26.79
C ARG A 313 1.16 10.71 25.60
N ALA A 314 0.51 10.01 24.69
CA ALA A 314 -0.13 10.53 23.50
C ALA A 314 -1.52 11.13 23.79
N GLY A 315 -2.12 10.85 24.95
CA GLY A 315 -3.49 11.28 25.27
C GLY A 315 -4.58 10.35 24.70
N GLY A 316 -4.23 9.11 24.37
CA GLY A 316 -5.10 8.16 23.69
C GLY A 316 -4.95 8.20 22.16
N ARG A 317 -5.73 7.36 21.46
CA ARG A 317 -5.73 7.30 19.99
C ARG A 317 -7.01 7.96 19.47
N LEU A 318 -6.86 9.11 18.82
CA LEU A 318 -7.86 9.66 17.90
C LEU A 318 -7.55 9.08 16.52
N ASP A 319 -8.40 8.20 16.02
CA ASP A 319 -8.25 7.68 14.66
C ASP A 319 -9.63 7.40 14.06
N ASP A 320 -9.97 8.16 13.03
CA ASP A 320 -11.28 8.16 12.39
C ASP A 320 -11.37 7.13 11.24
N VAL A 321 -10.25 6.44 10.91
CA VAL A 321 -10.19 5.49 9.81
C VAL A 321 -10.62 4.09 10.28
N GLU A 322 -11.65 3.54 9.61
CA GLU A 322 -12.19 2.22 9.93
C GLU A 322 -11.15 1.10 9.74
N PHE A 323 -11.16 0.12 10.64
CA PHE A 323 -10.29 -1.04 10.57
C PHE A 323 -10.73 -1.99 9.44
N THR A 324 -9.85 -2.30 8.49
CA THR A 324 -10.19 -3.11 7.31
C THR A 324 -10.54 -4.57 7.65
N PHE A 325 -10.04 -5.10 8.78
CA PHE A 325 -10.22 -6.50 9.20
C PHE A 325 -11.28 -6.67 10.29
N ARG A 326 -12.53 -6.23 10.06
CA ARG A 326 -13.64 -6.56 10.98
C ARG A 326 -14.26 -7.91 10.62
N ARG A 327 -14.38 -8.80 11.62
CA ARG A 327 -15.26 -9.99 11.57
C ARG A 327 -16.68 -9.60 11.14
N GLY A 328 -17.25 -10.36 10.22
CA GLY A 328 -18.65 -10.24 9.81
C GLY A 328 -18.91 -10.00 8.31
N ARG A 329 -17.88 -10.02 7.46
CA ARG A 329 -18.05 -10.02 5.99
C ARG A 329 -18.06 -11.44 5.43
N ALA A 330 -18.60 -11.65 4.23
CA ALA A 330 -18.73 -12.96 3.58
C ALA A 330 -17.39 -13.72 3.36
N ALA A 331 -16.24 -13.06 3.52
CA ALA A 331 -14.91 -13.64 3.30
C ALA A 331 -14.39 -14.39 4.54
N LYS A 332 -13.83 -15.58 4.32
CA LYS A 332 -13.19 -16.44 5.34
C LYS A 332 -11.66 -16.30 5.34
N THR A 333 -11.08 -15.94 4.20
CA THR A 333 -9.63 -15.78 4.04
C THR A 333 -9.26 -14.36 3.61
N LEU A 334 -7.98 -14.02 3.79
CA LEU A 334 -7.41 -12.77 3.31
C LEU A 334 -7.52 -12.61 1.79
N GLY A 335 -7.35 -13.71 1.05
CA GLY A 335 -7.48 -13.74 -0.40
C GLY A 335 -8.89 -13.39 -0.86
N GLU A 336 -9.92 -13.99 -0.25
CA GLU A 336 -11.31 -13.68 -0.55
C GLU A 336 -11.65 -12.21 -0.24
N ALA A 337 -11.19 -11.70 0.91
CA ALA A 337 -11.43 -10.32 1.29
C ALA A 337 -10.73 -9.33 0.36
N THR A 338 -9.48 -9.62 0.00
CA THR A 338 -8.70 -8.82 -0.96
C THR A 338 -9.37 -8.81 -2.32
N PHE A 339 -9.87 -9.96 -2.78
CA PHE A 339 -10.54 -10.09 -4.06
C PHE A 339 -11.85 -9.31 -4.10
N ARG A 340 -12.69 -9.41 -3.06
CA ARG A 340 -13.91 -8.61 -2.92
C ARG A 340 -13.60 -7.11 -2.90
N ASN A 341 -12.58 -6.69 -2.15
CA ASN A 341 -12.16 -5.29 -2.11
C ASN A 341 -11.65 -4.79 -3.48
N ARG A 342 -10.97 -5.65 -4.26
CA ARG A 342 -10.53 -5.30 -5.62
C ARG A 342 -11.69 -5.13 -6.59
N VAL A 343 -12.68 -6.03 -6.55
CA VAL A 343 -13.93 -5.90 -7.32
C VAL A 343 -14.67 -4.62 -6.96
N LYS A 344 -14.76 -4.29 -5.66
CA LYS A 344 -15.35 -3.03 -5.19
C LYS A 344 -14.63 -1.81 -5.77
N SER A 345 -13.30 -1.80 -5.68
CA SER A 345 -12.49 -0.63 -6.01
C SER A 345 -12.30 -0.42 -7.52
N HIS A 346 -12.50 -1.48 -8.32
CA HIS A 346 -12.36 -1.46 -9.78
C HIS A 346 -13.64 -2.05 -10.40
N PRO A 347 -14.75 -1.30 -10.36
CA PRO A 347 -16.04 -1.79 -10.83
C PRO A 347 -16.03 -2.11 -12.33
N ASP A 348 -15.16 -1.50 -13.13
CA ASP A 348 -14.99 -1.80 -14.56
C ASP A 348 -14.40 -3.20 -14.81
N VAL A 349 -13.42 -3.61 -14.00
CA VAL A 349 -12.91 -4.99 -13.97
C VAL A 349 -14.02 -5.93 -13.48
N GLY A 350 -14.72 -5.53 -12.41
CA GLY A 350 -15.83 -6.28 -11.82
C GLY A 350 -16.97 -6.53 -12.81
N GLU A 351 -17.42 -5.53 -13.55
CA GLU A 351 -18.50 -5.62 -14.54
C GLU A 351 -18.12 -6.55 -15.69
N ARG A 352 -16.86 -6.51 -16.13
CA ARG A 352 -16.38 -7.31 -17.26
C ARG A 352 -16.11 -8.77 -16.90
N TRP A 353 -15.52 -9.02 -15.73
CA TRP A 353 -14.97 -10.35 -15.38
C TRP A 353 -15.71 -11.02 -14.21
N TYR A 354 -16.36 -10.26 -13.33
CA TYR A 354 -16.96 -10.75 -12.08
C TYR A 354 -18.32 -10.11 -11.73
N PRO A 355 -19.28 -10.05 -12.68
CA PRO A 355 -20.50 -9.27 -12.51
C PRO A 355 -21.37 -9.73 -11.32
N ASP A 356 -21.41 -11.03 -11.06
CA ASP A 356 -22.10 -11.64 -9.92
C ASP A 356 -21.48 -11.25 -8.57
N LEU A 357 -20.15 -11.21 -8.50
CA LEU A 357 -19.45 -10.81 -7.28
C LEU A 357 -19.60 -9.31 -7.03
N LEU A 358 -19.54 -8.49 -8.08
CA LEU A 358 -19.77 -7.05 -7.97
C LEU A 358 -21.18 -6.75 -7.49
N GLN A 359 -22.18 -7.47 -8.01
CA GLN A 359 -23.56 -7.35 -7.55
C GLN A 359 -23.66 -7.69 -6.04
N SER A 360 -23.10 -8.83 -5.61
CA SER A 360 -23.08 -9.22 -4.19
C SER A 360 -22.44 -8.16 -3.30
N VAL A 361 -21.33 -7.55 -3.73
CA VAL A 361 -20.67 -6.47 -2.99
C VAL A 361 -21.57 -5.24 -2.86
N ARG A 362 -22.19 -4.80 -3.96
CA ARG A 362 -23.10 -3.63 -3.97
C ARG A 362 -24.32 -3.85 -3.07
N GLU A 363 -24.89 -5.06 -3.08
CA GLU A 363 -26.02 -5.42 -2.20
C GLU A 363 -25.64 -5.38 -0.71
N GLU A 364 -24.45 -5.87 -0.35
CA GLU A 364 -23.93 -5.77 1.02
C GLU A 364 -23.74 -4.31 1.45
N GLU A 365 -23.20 -3.46 0.58
CA GLU A 365 -23.01 -2.03 0.87
C GLU A 365 -24.35 -1.30 1.06
N ALA A 366 -25.33 -1.55 0.20
CA ALA A 366 -26.67 -0.99 0.34
C ALA A 366 -27.34 -1.44 1.65
N ALA A 367 -27.18 -2.71 2.03
CA ALA A 367 -27.70 -3.24 3.28
C ALA A 367 -27.02 -2.61 4.52
N LEU A 368 -25.73 -2.27 4.42
CA LEU A 368 -25.00 -1.55 5.47
C LEU A 368 -25.46 -0.09 5.57
N ALA A 369 -25.55 0.62 4.45
CA ALA A 369 -25.99 2.02 4.39
C ALA A 369 -27.42 2.19 4.94
N GLY A 370 -28.33 1.28 4.58
CA GLY A 370 -29.70 1.24 5.07
C GLY A 370 -29.83 0.97 6.58
N LYS A 371 -28.82 0.34 7.20
CA LYS A 371 -28.76 0.13 8.66
C LYS A 371 -28.18 1.33 9.41
N THR A 372 -27.34 2.13 8.75
CA THR A 372 -26.66 3.28 9.38
C THR A 372 -27.39 4.61 9.23
N GLY A 373 -28.48 4.68 8.45
CA GLY A 373 -29.28 5.90 8.30
C GLY A 373 -28.55 7.06 7.60
N VAL A 374 -27.49 6.78 6.85
CA VAL A 374 -26.70 7.78 6.12
C VAL A 374 -27.26 7.91 4.71
N VAL A 375 -27.71 9.13 4.37
CA VAL A 375 -28.22 9.50 3.04
C VAL A 375 -27.08 9.51 2.02
N GLU A 376 -27.31 8.89 0.87
CA GLU A 376 -26.37 8.81 -0.26
C GLU A 376 -25.87 10.19 -0.71
N VAL A 377 -24.55 10.30 -0.94
CA VAL A 377 -23.99 11.33 -1.83
C VAL A 377 -24.11 10.79 -3.26
N PRO A 378 -24.69 11.52 -4.22
CA PRO A 378 -24.98 10.97 -5.53
C PRO A 378 -23.70 10.60 -6.27
N VAL A 379 -23.68 9.38 -6.81
CA VAL A 379 -22.70 8.92 -7.78
C VAL A 379 -22.82 9.82 -9.01
N VAL A 380 -21.84 10.71 -9.21
CA VAL A 380 -21.70 11.41 -10.48
C VAL A 380 -21.21 10.38 -11.49
N ALA A 381 -22.11 9.89 -12.32
CA ALA A 381 -21.76 9.08 -13.48
C ALA A 381 -20.70 9.85 -14.29
N ALA A 382 -19.50 9.28 -14.40
CA ALA A 382 -18.47 9.78 -15.30
C ALA A 382 -19.05 9.68 -16.72
N LYS A 383 -19.55 10.79 -17.25
CA LYS A 383 -19.89 10.90 -18.66
C LYS A 383 -18.58 10.76 -19.43
N ALA A 384 -18.54 9.76 -20.31
CA ALA A 384 -17.52 9.66 -21.34
C ALA A 384 -17.47 11.01 -22.08
N VAL A 385 -16.34 11.70 -21.98
CA VAL A 385 -16.05 12.84 -22.85
C VAL A 385 -15.70 12.24 -24.21
N GLU A 386 -16.62 12.36 -25.16
CA GLU A 386 -16.35 12.07 -26.56
C GLU A 386 -15.24 13.00 -27.05
N ALA A 387 -14.18 12.41 -27.61
CA ALA A 387 -13.09 13.16 -28.22
C ALA A 387 -13.55 13.71 -29.58
N HIS A 388 -13.41 15.02 -29.75
CA HIS A 388 -13.32 15.67 -31.06
C HIS A 388 -11.87 16.05 -31.34
#